data_AF-A0A257LZZ6-F1
#
_entry.id   AF-A0A257LZZ6-F1
#
_cell.length_a   1.000
_cell.length_b   1.000
_cell.length_c   1.000
_cell.angle_alpha   90.00
_cell.angle_beta   90.00
_cell.angle_gamma   90.00
#
_symmetry.space_group_name_H-M   'P 1'
#
loop_
_entity.id
_entity.type
_entity.pdbx_description
1 polymer ?
#
loop_
_entity_poly.entity_id
_entity_poly.type
_entity_poly.pdbx_seq_one_letter_code
_entity_poly.pdbx_strand_id
1 'polypeptide(L)'
;MLPGIAAGFGGKGWALWEGRSRIAESNLFASGPILSITKTLAGLAVTRLVANGAMSLDEKLVDTFPEWKSDAVKSRITPRMLLQQTSGLDAGSSALYHRPLADKGRVALALRMVDAPGSQFRYGASHWEVLAEFLQRKLGDQTLEHFISHNVMGPIGLDSPKWRSDLKGRCFLSTGAELTVEDLGKLGRTLAKLLRGEGSDGFDPAIYSDVTKSSAANPIYGGGLWKNVRATSGHAVEIEDCLDPPRSSSFWSGACLSKRHPTDLVALIGSAG
;
A
#
# COMPACT_ATOMS: atom_id res chain seq x y z
N MET A 1 -12.13 -11.23 -13.35
CA MET A 1 -11.87 -9.88 -12.81
C MET A 1 -11.59 -8.92 -13.97
N LEU A 2 -12.40 -7.87 -14.13
CA LEU A 2 -12.19 -6.78 -15.08
C LEU A 2 -11.24 -5.77 -14.40
N PRO A 3 -10.03 -5.46 -14.91
CA PRO A 3 -9.31 -4.29 -14.47
C PRO A 3 -10.10 -3.06 -14.95
N GLY A 4 -10.68 -2.31 -14.03
CA GLY A 4 -11.31 -1.02 -14.32
C GLY A 4 -10.64 0.05 -13.47
N ILE A 5 -10.15 1.11 -14.11
CA ILE A 5 -9.74 2.34 -13.43
C ILE A 5 -10.94 3.26 -13.49
N ALA A 6 -11.67 3.40 -12.38
CA ALA A 6 -12.73 4.38 -12.25
C ALA A 6 -12.13 5.70 -11.76
N ALA A 7 -12.33 6.78 -12.50
CA ALA A 7 -12.04 8.12 -12.02
C ALA A 7 -13.25 8.64 -11.24
N GLY A 8 -13.13 8.75 -9.92
CA GLY A 8 -13.94 9.62 -9.09
C GLY A 8 -13.06 10.75 -8.56
N PHE A 9 -13.57 11.99 -8.55
CA PHE A 9 -12.97 13.14 -7.86
C PHE A 9 -11.54 13.55 -8.31
N GLY A 10 -11.40 14.03 -9.56
CA GLY A 10 -10.17 14.72 -10.00
C GLY A 10 -9.16 13.87 -10.80
N GLY A 11 -9.52 12.63 -11.14
CA GLY A 11 -8.74 11.82 -12.08
C GLY A 11 -8.65 12.49 -13.46
N LYS A 12 -7.45 12.51 -14.05
CA LYS A 12 -7.22 13.11 -15.38
C LYS A 12 -7.66 12.19 -16.54
N GLY A 13 -8.04 10.95 -16.25
CA GLY A 13 -8.46 9.94 -17.22
C GLY A 13 -8.95 8.65 -16.56
N TRP A 14 -9.48 7.74 -17.36
CA TRP A 14 -10.00 6.43 -16.94
C TRP A 14 -9.88 5.42 -18.08
N ALA A 15 -9.90 4.13 -17.74
CA ALA A 15 -9.96 3.07 -18.73
C ALA A 15 -10.53 1.79 -18.13
N LEU A 16 -11.19 1.01 -18.98
CA LEU A 16 -11.82 -0.26 -18.65
C LEU A 16 -11.26 -1.36 -19.55
N TRP A 17 -10.85 -2.46 -18.93
CA TRP A 17 -10.37 -3.65 -19.60
C TRP A 17 -11.25 -4.85 -19.32
N GLU A 18 -11.41 -5.69 -20.34
CA GLU A 18 -11.91 -7.05 -20.24
C GLU A 18 -10.80 -8.02 -20.66
N GLY A 19 -10.27 -8.76 -19.68
CA GLY A 19 -9.08 -9.58 -19.87
C GLY A 19 -7.88 -8.71 -20.29
N ARG A 20 -7.41 -8.90 -21.54
CA ARG A 20 -6.34 -8.10 -22.15
C ARG A 20 -6.85 -6.99 -23.06
N SER A 21 -8.13 -7.02 -23.42
CA SER A 21 -8.73 -6.08 -24.34
C SER A 21 -9.20 -4.85 -23.60
N ARG A 22 -8.82 -3.68 -24.09
CA ARG A 22 -9.39 -2.42 -23.61
C ARG A 22 -10.72 -2.18 -24.31
N ILE A 23 -11.77 -1.92 -23.54
CA ILE A 23 -13.14 -1.79 -24.07
C ILE A 23 -13.66 -0.35 -24.01
N ALA A 24 -13.12 0.49 -23.15
CA ALA A 24 -13.44 1.92 -23.10
C ALA A 24 -12.34 2.72 -22.39
N GLU A 25 -12.15 3.98 -22.75
CA GLU A 25 -11.14 4.86 -22.14
C GLU A 25 -11.42 6.35 -22.34
N SER A 26 -10.73 7.15 -21.55
CA SER A 26 -10.56 8.60 -21.72
C SER A 26 -9.19 9.01 -21.17
N ASN A 27 -8.44 9.81 -21.93
CA ASN A 27 -7.15 10.38 -21.51
C ASN A 27 -6.16 9.35 -20.96
N LEU A 28 -5.98 8.25 -21.68
CA LEU A 28 -5.17 7.10 -21.26
C LEU A 28 -3.74 7.45 -20.81
N PHE A 29 -3.10 8.39 -21.51
CA PHE A 29 -1.71 8.79 -21.23
C PHE A 29 -1.61 10.00 -20.30
N ALA A 30 -2.73 10.46 -19.74
CA ALA A 30 -2.67 11.52 -18.74
C ALA A 30 -1.93 11.03 -17.50
N SER A 31 -0.81 11.69 -17.19
CA SER A 31 0.00 11.39 -16.02
C SER A 31 -0.38 12.30 -14.84
N GLY A 32 -0.34 11.72 -13.64
CA GLY A 32 -0.55 12.46 -12.40
C GLY A 32 -0.28 11.61 -11.16
N PRO A 33 -0.33 12.24 -9.98
CA PRO A 33 -0.17 11.54 -8.72
C PRO A 33 -1.24 10.48 -8.54
N ILE A 34 -0.83 9.24 -8.28
CA ILE A 34 -1.75 8.12 -8.01
C ILE A 34 -2.09 7.97 -6.53
N LEU A 35 -1.60 8.91 -5.70
CA LEU A 35 -1.87 9.00 -4.26
C LEU A 35 -1.71 7.63 -3.60
N SER A 36 -2.69 7.20 -2.81
CA SER A 36 -2.63 5.95 -2.02
C SER A 36 -2.49 4.67 -2.83
N ILE A 37 -2.68 4.68 -4.15
CA ILE A 37 -2.36 3.53 -5.01
C ILE A 37 -0.86 3.20 -4.94
N THR A 38 -0.01 4.19 -4.64
CA THR A 38 1.46 4.04 -4.44
C THR A 38 1.81 2.90 -3.49
N LYS A 39 0.99 2.68 -2.46
CA LYS A 39 1.15 1.63 -1.45
C LYS A 39 1.24 0.22 -2.06
N THR A 40 0.61 0.03 -3.21
CA THR A 40 0.62 -1.25 -3.94
C THR A 40 1.99 -1.54 -4.56
N LEU A 41 2.69 -0.51 -5.05
CA LEU A 41 4.08 -0.64 -5.51
C LEU A 41 5.01 -0.99 -4.35
N ALA A 42 4.77 -0.40 -3.16
CA ALA A 42 5.49 -0.76 -1.95
C ALA A 42 5.26 -2.23 -1.55
N GLY A 43 4.02 -2.75 -1.66
CA GLY A 43 3.74 -4.17 -1.44
C GLY A 43 4.53 -5.08 -2.39
N LEU A 44 4.62 -4.73 -3.68
CA LEU A 44 5.46 -5.47 -4.62
C LEU A 44 6.96 -5.38 -4.26
N ALA A 45 7.44 -4.22 -3.80
CA ALA A 45 8.82 -4.06 -3.33
C ALA A 45 9.13 -4.99 -2.14
N VAL A 46 8.23 -5.05 -1.15
CA VAL A 46 8.35 -6.00 -0.03
C VAL A 46 8.35 -7.43 -0.54
N THR A 47 7.50 -7.77 -1.52
CA THR A 47 7.45 -9.11 -2.11
C THR A 47 8.81 -9.53 -2.67
N ARG A 48 9.53 -8.63 -3.35
CA ARG A 48 10.90 -8.90 -3.83
C ARG A 48 11.88 -9.14 -2.70
N LEU A 49 11.84 -8.30 -1.67
CA LEU A 49 12.79 -8.36 -0.55
C LEU A 49 12.52 -9.55 0.39
N VAL A 50 11.30 -10.05 0.43
CA VAL A 50 11.01 -11.33 1.10
C VAL A 50 11.49 -12.50 0.24
N ALA A 51 11.23 -12.47 -1.07
CA ALA A 51 11.62 -13.53 -1.99
C ALA A 51 13.13 -13.76 -2.06
N ASN A 52 13.94 -12.71 -1.93
CA ASN A 52 15.41 -12.81 -1.92
C ASN A 52 16.02 -13.02 -0.52
N GLY A 53 15.19 -13.14 0.53
CA GLY A 53 15.63 -13.34 1.91
C GLY A 53 16.23 -12.10 2.59
N ALA A 54 16.11 -10.90 2.01
CA ALA A 54 16.62 -9.66 2.62
C ALA A 54 15.81 -9.19 3.84
N MET A 55 14.55 -9.63 3.95
CA MET A 55 13.68 -9.35 5.10
C MET A 55 12.66 -10.45 5.33
N SER A 56 12.06 -10.45 6.53
CA SER A 56 10.89 -11.26 6.87
C SER A 56 9.74 -10.35 7.29
N LEU A 57 8.50 -10.76 6.99
CA LEU A 57 7.31 -10.00 7.39
C LEU A 57 7.10 -9.94 8.91
N ASP A 58 7.65 -10.91 9.63
CA ASP A 58 7.45 -11.08 11.07
C ASP A 58 8.69 -10.74 11.90
N GLU A 59 9.77 -10.26 11.27
CA GLU A 59 10.92 -9.74 12.00
C GLU A 59 10.57 -8.49 12.81
N LYS A 60 11.31 -8.24 13.88
CA LYS A 60 11.09 -7.04 14.69
C LYS A 60 11.80 -5.86 14.04
N LEU A 61 11.04 -4.79 13.77
CA LEU A 61 11.61 -3.57 13.18
C LEU A 61 12.73 -2.97 14.05
N VAL A 62 12.69 -3.21 15.36
CA VAL A 62 13.70 -2.74 16.33
C VAL A 62 15.11 -3.28 16.05
N ASP A 63 15.22 -4.42 15.35
CA ASP A 63 16.50 -4.97 14.95
C ASP A 63 17.18 -4.09 13.89
N THR A 64 16.38 -3.30 13.15
CA THR A 64 16.84 -2.31 12.16
C THR A 64 16.72 -0.86 12.68
N PHE A 65 15.86 -0.63 13.67
CA PHE A 65 15.60 0.67 14.31
C PHE A 65 16.10 0.65 15.77
N PRO A 66 17.42 0.81 16.01
CA PRO A 66 17.95 0.85 17.37
C PRO A 66 17.31 1.93 18.25
N GLU A 67 16.76 2.98 17.64
CA GLU A 67 16.02 4.06 18.30
C GLU A 67 14.73 3.57 19.01
N TRP A 68 14.23 2.39 18.66
CA TRP A 68 13.04 1.79 19.28
C TRP A 68 13.38 0.75 20.37
N LYS A 69 14.66 0.49 20.66
CA LYS A 69 15.09 -0.57 21.61
C LYS A 69 14.56 -0.37 23.03
N SER A 70 14.50 0.87 23.50
CA SER A 70 13.99 1.20 24.84
C SER A 70 12.47 1.35 24.91
N ASP A 71 11.77 1.34 23.78
CA ASP A 71 10.32 1.46 23.72
C ASP A 71 9.68 0.08 23.69
N ALA A 72 9.14 -0.34 24.84
CA ALA A 72 8.53 -1.67 25.02
C ALA A 72 7.32 -1.92 24.08
N VAL A 73 6.70 -0.87 23.54
CA VAL A 73 5.57 -0.99 22.63
C VAL A 73 6.05 -1.03 21.18
N LYS A 74 6.88 -0.06 20.76
CA LYS A 74 7.40 0.00 19.38
C LYS A 74 8.30 -1.18 19.02
N SER A 75 9.04 -1.71 19.99
CA SER A 75 9.89 -2.89 19.79
C SER A 75 9.15 -4.15 19.33
N ARG A 76 7.81 -4.19 19.48
CA ARG A 76 6.97 -5.31 19.04
C ARG A 76 6.56 -5.25 17.57
N ILE A 77 6.67 -4.08 16.93
CA ILE A 77 6.14 -3.83 15.58
C ILE A 77 6.93 -4.64 14.53
N THR A 78 6.20 -5.20 13.55
CA THR A 78 6.76 -5.94 12.42
C THR A 78 6.37 -5.30 11.08
N PRO A 79 7.07 -5.59 9.96
CA PRO A 79 6.64 -5.17 8.63
C PRO A 79 5.20 -5.57 8.30
N ARG A 80 4.76 -6.76 8.70
CA ARG A 80 3.38 -7.24 8.52
C ARG A 80 2.37 -6.28 9.16
N MET A 81 2.64 -5.79 10.36
CA MET A 81 1.76 -4.83 11.04
C MET A 81 1.70 -3.48 10.32
N LEU A 82 2.78 -3.04 9.66
CA LEU A 82 2.75 -1.84 8.82
C LEU A 82 1.88 -2.05 7.58
N LEU A 83 2.06 -3.17 6.87
CA LEU A 83 1.28 -3.52 5.67
C LEU A 83 -0.21 -3.71 5.96
N GLN A 84 -0.54 -4.16 7.17
CA GLN A 84 -1.91 -4.30 7.66
C GLN A 84 -2.46 -3.01 8.29
N GLN A 85 -1.63 -1.98 8.46
CA GLN A 85 -1.95 -0.73 9.17
C GLN A 85 -2.51 -0.95 10.58
N THR A 86 -1.85 -1.86 11.31
CA THR A 86 -2.15 -2.21 12.70
C THR A 86 -0.92 -2.01 13.59
N SER A 87 0.06 -1.19 13.21
CA SER A 87 1.26 -0.99 14.05
C SER A 87 0.98 -0.27 15.35
N GLY A 88 -0.15 0.45 15.44
CA GLY A 88 -0.57 1.25 16.59
C GLY A 88 0.06 2.65 16.65
N LEU A 89 0.83 3.03 15.63
CA LEU A 89 1.30 4.40 15.47
C LEU A 89 0.13 5.35 15.18
N ASP A 90 0.25 6.61 15.60
CA ASP A 90 -0.60 7.69 15.12
C ASP A 90 -0.62 7.70 13.57
N ALA A 91 -1.77 8.02 12.95
CA ALA A 91 -1.95 7.98 11.50
C ALA A 91 -0.98 8.92 10.77
N GLY A 92 -0.53 9.99 11.43
CA GLY A 92 0.52 10.87 10.95
C GLY A 92 0.09 11.86 9.87
N SER A 93 -1.21 11.98 9.56
CA SER A 93 -1.73 12.89 8.51
C SER A 93 -1.26 14.34 8.71
N SER A 94 -1.32 14.85 9.95
CA SER A 94 -0.84 16.20 10.27
C SER A 94 0.68 16.31 10.13
N ALA A 95 1.43 15.39 10.75
CA ALA A 95 2.89 15.46 10.81
C ALA A 95 3.59 15.21 9.47
N LEU A 96 2.99 14.40 8.58
CA LEU A 96 3.65 13.89 7.37
C LEU A 96 3.17 14.53 6.07
N TYR A 97 2.04 15.24 6.04
CA TYR A 97 1.49 15.84 4.81
C TYR A 97 1.45 17.38 4.79
N HIS A 98 1.49 18.07 5.94
CA HIS A 98 1.19 19.50 5.99
C HIS A 98 2.33 20.43 5.52
N ARG A 99 3.57 19.93 5.43
CA ARG A 99 4.72 20.74 5.01
C ARG A 99 5.79 19.89 4.33
N PRO A 100 6.64 20.49 3.48
CA PRO A 100 7.89 19.86 3.08
C PRO A 100 8.71 19.47 4.31
N LEU A 101 9.10 18.21 4.39
CA LEU A 101 9.92 17.70 5.48
C LEU A 101 11.35 17.53 4.98
N ALA A 102 12.33 17.84 5.83
CA ALA A 102 13.72 17.54 5.55
C ALA A 102 13.97 16.02 5.56
N ASP A 103 13.34 15.33 6.50
CA ASP A 103 13.59 13.92 6.79
C ASP A 103 12.29 13.25 7.19
N LYS A 104 11.55 12.71 6.21
CA LYS A 104 10.21 12.15 6.48
C LYS A 104 10.27 10.86 7.27
N GLY A 105 11.30 10.04 7.04
CA GLY A 105 11.56 8.81 7.81
C GLY A 105 11.77 9.09 9.29
N ARG A 106 12.62 10.07 9.64
CA ARG A 106 12.84 10.48 11.04
C ARG A 106 11.55 10.96 11.71
N VAL A 107 10.73 11.75 11.01
CA VAL A 107 9.43 12.20 11.55
C VAL A 107 8.50 11.00 11.78
N ALA A 108 8.44 10.06 10.83
CA ALA A 108 7.61 8.87 10.95
C ALA A 108 8.04 7.97 12.12
N LEU A 109 9.34 7.75 12.31
CA LEU A 109 9.88 6.97 13.45
C LEU A 109 9.60 7.61 14.81
N ALA A 110 9.49 8.93 14.86
CA ALA A 110 9.22 9.70 16.07
C ALA A 110 7.73 9.78 16.45
N LEU A 111 6.81 9.31 15.60
CA LEU A 111 5.38 9.32 15.90
C LEU A 111 5.07 8.53 17.17
N ARG A 112 4.10 9.03 17.94
CA ARG A 112 3.64 8.37 19.17
C ARG A 112 2.83 7.12 18.86
N MET A 113 2.78 6.22 19.83
CA MET A 113 1.82 5.12 19.86
C MET A 113 0.46 5.64 20.34
N VAL A 114 -0.61 5.19 19.73
CA VAL A 114 -2.01 5.50 20.11
C VAL A 114 -2.83 4.23 20.35
N ASP A 115 -2.39 3.10 19.82
CA ASP A 115 -3.00 1.79 20.02
C ASP A 115 -1.91 0.74 20.32
N ALA A 116 -2.29 -0.42 20.85
CA ALA A 116 -1.37 -1.54 20.97
C ALA A 116 -1.07 -2.15 19.58
N PRO A 117 0.18 -2.57 19.29
CA PRO A 117 0.49 -3.24 18.03
C PRO A 117 -0.40 -4.47 17.80
N GLY A 118 -1.10 -4.48 16.67
CA GLY A 118 -2.04 -5.51 16.23
C GLY A 118 -3.50 -5.30 16.64
N SER A 119 -3.81 -4.36 17.55
CA SER A 119 -5.16 -4.29 18.16
C SER A 119 -6.19 -3.53 17.32
N GLN A 120 -5.78 -2.52 16.58
CA GLN A 120 -6.68 -1.60 15.88
C GLN A 120 -6.15 -1.32 14.47
N PHE A 121 -7.05 -1.34 13.49
CA PHE A 121 -6.76 -0.83 12.15
C PHE A 121 -6.89 0.69 12.16
N ARG A 122 -5.84 1.38 11.74
CA ARG A 122 -5.81 2.84 11.63
C ARG A 122 -5.17 3.20 10.30
N TYR A 123 -5.94 3.76 9.37
CA TYR A 123 -5.40 4.12 8.08
C TYR A 123 -4.56 5.40 8.19
N GLY A 124 -3.33 5.41 7.67
CA GLY A 124 -2.44 6.54 7.81
C GLY A 124 -1.14 6.45 7.00
N ALA A 125 -0.51 7.61 6.83
CA ALA A 125 0.78 7.74 6.17
C ALA A 125 1.90 7.06 6.96
N SER A 126 1.80 7.10 8.29
CA SER A 126 2.85 6.67 9.22
C SER A 126 3.37 5.27 8.91
N HIS A 127 2.48 4.30 8.71
CA HIS A 127 2.84 2.91 8.43
C HIS A 127 3.75 2.77 7.20
N TRP A 128 3.46 3.55 6.17
CA TRP A 128 4.15 3.49 4.89
C TRP A 128 5.47 4.25 4.89
N GLU A 129 5.55 5.37 5.60
CA GLU A 129 6.81 6.11 5.72
C GLU A 129 7.79 5.42 6.68
N VAL A 130 7.29 4.73 7.73
CA VAL A 130 8.11 3.81 8.52
C VAL A 130 8.59 2.62 7.67
N LEU A 131 7.71 2.06 6.82
CA LEU A 131 8.12 1.01 5.89
C LEU A 131 9.19 1.53 4.92
N ALA A 132 9.06 2.75 4.41
CA ALA A 132 10.05 3.37 3.53
C ALA A 132 11.43 3.43 4.18
N GLU A 133 11.49 3.94 5.41
CA GLU A 133 12.73 4.01 6.19
C GLU A 133 13.30 2.61 6.48
N PHE A 134 12.44 1.64 6.79
CA PHE A 134 12.87 0.25 7.01
C PHE A 134 13.50 -0.35 5.74
N LEU A 135 12.80 -0.26 4.61
CA LEU A 135 13.28 -0.78 3.34
C LEU A 135 14.58 -0.08 2.91
N GLN A 136 14.68 1.24 3.09
CA GLN A 136 15.91 1.98 2.80
C GLN A 136 17.09 1.46 3.64
N ARG A 137 16.90 1.21 4.94
CA ARG A 137 17.97 0.65 5.79
C ARG A 137 18.35 -0.78 5.39
N LYS A 138 17.40 -1.60 4.93
CA LYS A 138 17.67 -2.94 4.40
C LYS A 138 18.44 -2.92 3.07
N LEU A 139 18.21 -1.91 2.24
CA LEU A 139 18.89 -1.73 0.95
C LEU A 139 20.30 -1.15 1.06
N GLY A 140 20.64 -0.50 2.19
CA GLY A 140 21.94 0.14 2.39
C GLY A 140 22.15 1.29 1.41
N ASP A 141 23.21 1.19 0.60
CA ASP A 141 23.63 2.25 -0.34
C ASP A 141 22.71 2.38 -1.57
N GLN A 142 21.89 1.37 -1.86
CA GLN A 142 20.92 1.46 -2.95
C GLN A 142 19.70 2.28 -2.51
N THR A 143 19.32 3.27 -3.30
CA THR A 143 18.11 4.07 -2.98
C THR A 143 16.85 3.23 -3.19
N LEU A 144 15.87 3.43 -2.31
CA LEU A 144 14.58 2.76 -2.40
C LEU A 144 13.85 3.05 -3.71
N GLU A 145 13.93 4.30 -4.20
CA GLU A 145 13.39 4.69 -5.50
C GLU A 145 14.02 3.86 -6.62
N HIS A 146 15.35 3.80 -6.68
CA HIS A 146 16.05 3.03 -7.70
C HIS A 146 15.68 1.54 -7.63
N PHE A 147 15.59 0.98 -6.43
CA PHE A 147 15.16 -0.41 -6.24
C PHE A 147 13.75 -0.65 -6.78
N ILE A 148 12.78 0.21 -6.45
CA ILE A 148 11.39 0.08 -6.93
C ILE A 148 11.34 0.23 -8.45
N SER A 149 12.01 1.24 -9.01
CA SER A 149 12.05 1.45 -10.46
C SER A 149 12.57 0.23 -11.21
N HIS A 150 13.68 -0.37 -10.77
CA HIS A 150 14.33 -1.46 -11.51
C HIS A 150 13.76 -2.84 -11.20
N ASN A 151 13.38 -3.12 -9.95
CA ASN A 151 12.99 -4.47 -9.52
C ASN A 151 11.47 -4.66 -9.42
N VAL A 152 10.72 -3.56 -9.41
CA VAL A 152 9.26 -3.61 -9.42
C VAL A 152 8.72 -3.10 -10.74
N MET A 153 8.99 -1.84 -11.09
CA MET A 153 8.32 -1.14 -12.17
C MET A 153 8.74 -1.60 -13.55
N GLY A 154 10.05 -1.69 -13.81
CA GLY A 154 10.59 -2.21 -15.07
C GLY A 154 10.02 -3.59 -15.45
N PRO A 155 10.05 -4.59 -14.56
CA PRO A 155 9.50 -5.91 -14.83
C PRO A 155 8.01 -5.93 -15.20
N ILE A 156 7.20 -5.02 -14.67
CA ILE A 156 5.77 -4.91 -15.00
C ILE A 156 5.49 -3.95 -16.17
N GLY A 157 6.55 -3.50 -16.86
CA GLY A 157 6.48 -2.64 -18.04
C GLY A 157 6.09 -1.20 -17.75
N LEU A 158 6.35 -0.71 -16.53
CA LEU A 158 6.17 0.69 -16.17
C LEU A 158 7.47 1.45 -16.39
N ASP A 159 7.39 2.57 -17.10
CA ASP A 159 8.50 3.51 -17.17
C ASP A 159 8.73 4.12 -15.79
N SER A 160 9.98 4.46 -15.46
CA SER A 160 10.34 5.06 -14.17
C SER A 160 9.48 6.31 -13.93
N PRO A 161 8.65 6.33 -12.89
CA PRO A 161 7.72 7.40 -12.66
C PRO A 161 8.48 8.56 -12.01
N LYS A 162 7.87 9.74 -12.06
CA LYS A 162 8.26 10.79 -11.12
C LYS A 162 7.83 10.38 -9.72
N TRP A 163 8.75 10.45 -8.77
CA TRP A 163 8.47 10.25 -7.36
C TRP A 163 8.48 11.57 -6.61
N ARG A 164 7.47 11.79 -5.78
CA ARG A 164 7.55 12.79 -4.71
C ARG A 164 8.49 12.27 -3.63
N SER A 165 9.35 13.17 -3.16
CA SER A 165 10.35 12.87 -2.15
C SER A 165 10.48 13.98 -1.10
N ASP A 166 11.14 13.65 0.02
CA ASP A 166 11.54 14.65 1.02
C ASP A 166 12.73 15.48 0.50
N LEU A 167 13.16 16.50 1.26
CA LEU A 167 14.28 17.34 0.85
C LEU A 167 15.64 16.59 0.83
N LYS A 168 15.68 15.36 1.33
CA LYS A 168 16.84 14.45 1.25
C LYS A 168 16.71 13.44 0.10
N GLY A 169 15.66 13.52 -0.71
CA GLY A 169 15.45 12.65 -1.86
C GLY A 169 14.84 11.28 -1.53
N ARG A 170 14.32 11.05 -0.32
CA ARG A 170 13.61 9.79 -0.02
C ARG A 170 12.20 9.82 -0.58
N CYS A 171 11.85 8.82 -1.39
CA CYS A 171 10.53 8.69 -1.99
C CYS A 171 9.44 8.39 -0.95
N PHE A 172 8.22 8.88 -1.21
CA PHE A 172 7.08 8.66 -0.32
C PHE A 172 6.32 7.38 -0.68
N LEU A 173 6.33 6.36 0.19
CA LEU A 173 5.57 5.14 -0.08
C LEU A 173 4.06 5.30 0.16
N SER A 174 3.63 6.34 0.88
CA SER A 174 2.20 6.56 1.13
C SER A 174 1.45 7.12 -0.08
N THR A 175 2.07 8.05 -0.84
CA THR A 175 1.41 8.84 -1.90
C THR A 175 2.36 9.35 -3.00
N GLY A 176 3.55 8.77 -3.15
CA GLY A 176 4.64 9.38 -3.88
C GLY A 176 4.67 9.20 -5.39
N ALA A 177 4.07 8.14 -5.94
CA ALA A 177 4.24 7.83 -7.36
C ALA A 177 3.28 8.64 -8.26
N GLU A 178 3.75 8.95 -9.46
CA GLU A 178 2.94 9.44 -10.56
C GLU A 178 2.89 8.40 -11.67
N LEU A 179 1.70 8.05 -12.17
CA LEU A 179 1.53 7.10 -13.27
C LEU A 179 0.51 7.62 -14.29
N THR A 180 0.52 7.03 -15.47
CA THR A 180 -0.57 7.18 -16.44
C THR A 180 -1.72 6.19 -16.16
N VAL A 181 -2.85 6.37 -16.84
CA VAL A 181 -3.96 5.39 -16.79
C VAL A 181 -3.54 4.06 -17.42
N GLU A 182 -2.75 4.06 -18.50
CA GLU A 182 -2.21 2.82 -19.07
C GLU A 182 -1.34 2.06 -18.07
N ASP A 183 -0.49 2.78 -17.33
CA ASP A 183 0.39 2.20 -16.32
C ASP A 183 -0.39 1.56 -15.17
N LEU A 184 -1.44 2.22 -14.70
CA LEU A 184 -2.38 1.63 -13.74
C LEU A 184 -3.05 0.36 -14.29
N GLY A 185 -3.30 0.29 -15.61
CA GLY A 185 -3.82 -0.90 -16.28
C GLY A 185 -2.80 -2.04 -16.28
N LYS A 186 -1.53 -1.76 -16.56
CA LYS A 186 -0.42 -2.74 -16.47
C LYS A 186 -0.27 -3.27 -15.04
N LEU A 187 -0.23 -2.37 -14.05
CA LEU A 187 -0.19 -2.72 -12.63
C LEU A 187 -1.37 -3.64 -12.28
N GLY A 188 -2.60 -3.23 -12.60
CA GLY A 188 -3.81 -4.02 -12.34
C GLY A 188 -3.76 -5.43 -12.94
N ARG A 189 -3.20 -5.60 -14.14
CA ARG A 189 -3.02 -6.92 -14.78
C ARG A 189 -2.03 -7.81 -14.03
N THR A 190 -0.89 -7.27 -13.60
CA THR A 190 0.08 -8.01 -12.77
C THR A 190 -0.57 -8.45 -11.46
N LEU A 191 -1.24 -7.53 -10.76
CA LEU A 191 -1.91 -7.85 -9.49
C LEU A 191 -3.00 -8.90 -9.65
N ALA A 192 -3.82 -8.80 -10.70
CA ALA A 192 -4.89 -9.76 -10.95
C ALA A 192 -4.35 -11.18 -11.13
N LYS A 193 -3.19 -11.37 -11.77
CA LYS A 193 -2.52 -12.67 -11.87
C LYS A 193 -2.05 -13.17 -10.51
N LEU A 194 -1.31 -12.33 -9.77
CA LEU A 194 -0.79 -12.70 -8.45
C LEU A 194 -1.91 -13.09 -7.48
N LEU A 195 -3.02 -12.36 -7.49
CA LEU A 195 -4.19 -12.65 -6.67
C LEU A 195 -4.93 -13.94 -7.05
N ARG A 196 -4.74 -14.45 -8.27
CA ARG A 196 -5.23 -15.77 -8.71
C ARG A 196 -4.26 -16.91 -8.42
N GLY A 197 -3.11 -16.62 -7.80
CA GLY A 197 -2.07 -17.63 -7.57
C GLY A 197 -1.15 -17.84 -8.78
N GLU A 198 -1.22 -16.95 -9.79
CA GLU A 198 -0.37 -17.03 -10.99
C GLU A 198 0.84 -16.12 -10.82
N GLY A 199 2.05 -16.66 -11.01
CA GLY A 199 3.27 -15.84 -11.08
C GLY A 199 3.19 -14.83 -12.23
N SER A 200 3.70 -13.63 -12.00
CA SER A 200 3.78 -12.58 -13.03
C SER A 200 5.03 -11.76 -12.83
N ASP A 201 5.74 -11.45 -13.91
CA ASP A 201 6.86 -10.48 -13.91
C ASP A 201 7.96 -10.82 -12.89
N GLY A 202 8.14 -12.11 -12.58
CA GLY A 202 9.09 -12.62 -11.60
C GLY A 202 8.65 -12.52 -10.14
N PHE A 203 7.42 -12.12 -9.85
CA PHE A 203 6.84 -12.15 -8.50
C PHE A 203 6.23 -13.52 -8.19
N ASP A 204 6.55 -14.04 -7.01
CA ASP A 204 5.92 -15.23 -6.46
C ASP A 204 4.52 -14.87 -5.89
N PRO A 205 3.45 -15.52 -6.36
CA PRO A 205 2.09 -15.20 -5.94
C PRO A 205 1.80 -15.61 -4.48
N ALA A 206 2.46 -16.64 -3.94
CA ALA A 206 2.30 -17.04 -2.55
C ALA A 206 2.92 -16.00 -1.60
N ILE A 207 4.10 -15.47 -1.96
CA ILE A 207 4.73 -14.38 -1.20
C ILE A 207 3.87 -13.11 -1.28
N TYR A 208 3.38 -12.75 -2.47
CA TYR A 208 2.50 -11.59 -2.62
C TYR A 208 1.19 -11.72 -1.81
N SER A 209 0.64 -12.94 -1.76
CA SER A 209 -0.53 -13.26 -0.94
C SER A 209 -0.27 -13.03 0.55
N ASP A 210 0.91 -13.43 1.06
CA ASP A 210 1.27 -13.21 2.46
C ASP A 210 1.56 -11.72 2.78
N VAL A 211 2.21 -11.00 1.86
CA VAL A 211 2.43 -9.54 1.96
C VAL A 211 1.13 -8.76 2.03
N THR A 212 0.13 -9.18 1.24
CA THR A 212 -1.18 -8.51 1.17
C THR A 212 -2.20 -9.11 2.14
N LYS A 213 -1.79 -10.01 3.03
CA LYS A 213 -2.68 -10.68 3.97
C LYS A 213 -3.36 -9.70 4.92
N SER A 214 -4.67 -9.84 5.06
CA SER A 214 -5.48 -9.03 5.96
C SER A 214 -5.32 -9.45 7.43
N SER A 215 -5.65 -8.55 8.35
CA SER A 215 -5.61 -8.81 9.79
C SER A 215 -7.03 -9.04 10.34
N ALA A 216 -7.12 -9.53 11.58
CA ALA A 216 -8.39 -9.60 12.29
C ALA A 216 -8.97 -8.20 12.60
N ALA A 217 -8.13 -7.17 12.69
CA ALA A 217 -8.57 -5.80 12.93
C ALA A 217 -9.29 -5.19 11.72
N ASN A 218 -8.92 -5.61 10.49
CA ASN A 218 -9.64 -5.27 9.27
C ASN A 218 -9.48 -6.39 8.22
N PRO A 219 -10.48 -7.27 8.03
CA PRO A 219 -10.38 -8.38 7.10
C PRO A 219 -10.55 -7.99 5.63
N ILE A 220 -10.86 -6.72 5.32
CA ILE A 220 -11.02 -6.22 3.95
C ILE A 220 -9.85 -5.36 3.49
N TYR A 221 -8.77 -5.24 4.29
CA TYR A 221 -7.58 -4.47 3.93
C TYR A 221 -6.30 -5.27 4.13
N GLY A 222 -5.30 -5.10 3.25
CA GLY A 222 -3.93 -5.58 3.47
C GLY A 222 -2.98 -5.25 2.33
N GLY A 223 -1.76 -4.81 2.66
CA GLY A 223 -0.69 -4.56 1.66
C GLY A 223 -1.04 -3.51 0.60
N GLY A 224 -1.91 -2.55 0.94
CA GLY A 224 -2.38 -1.52 -0.01
C GLY A 224 -3.64 -1.90 -0.78
N LEU A 225 -4.19 -3.10 -0.56
CA LEU A 225 -5.38 -3.60 -1.26
C LEU A 225 -6.63 -3.50 -0.39
N TRP A 226 -7.73 -3.04 -0.98
CA TRP A 226 -9.08 -3.20 -0.45
C TRP A 226 -9.75 -4.39 -1.11
N LYS A 227 -10.34 -5.30 -0.33
CA LYS A 227 -10.82 -6.61 -0.81
C LYS A 227 -12.30 -6.81 -0.53
N ASN A 228 -13.07 -7.25 -1.51
CA ASN A 228 -14.50 -7.44 -1.38
C ASN A 228 -14.90 -8.81 -0.80
N VAL A 229 -14.06 -9.40 0.06
CA VAL A 229 -14.19 -10.81 0.52
C VAL A 229 -15.47 -11.11 1.31
N ARG A 230 -16.19 -10.08 1.74
CA ARG A 230 -17.46 -10.17 2.49
C ARG A 230 -18.70 -9.82 1.66
N ALA A 231 -18.61 -9.75 0.33
CA ALA A 231 -19.72 -9.30 -0.53
C ALA A 231 -21.07 -10.00 -0.28
N THR A 232 -21.04 -11.28 0.11
CA THR A 232 -22.23 -12.11 0.35
C THR A 232 -22.87 -11.94 1.73
N SER A 233 -22.10 -11.47 2.73
CA SER A 233 -22.55 -11.42 4.13
C SER A 233 -22.43 -10.04 4.78
N GLY A 234 -21.68 -9.13 4.16
CA GLY A 234 -21.36 -7.82 4.70
C GLY A 234 -22.34 -6.72 4.31
N HIS A 235 -22.16 -5.55 4.94
CA HIS A 235 -22.75 -4.29 4.53
C HIS A 235 -21.76 -3.49 3.69
N ALA A 236 -22.24 -2.88 2.60
CA ALA A 236 -21.40 -2.05 1.75
C ALA A 236 -21.03 -0.76 2.49
N VAL A 237 -19.78 -0.33 2.36
CA VAL A 237 -19.25 0.89 2.99
C VAL A 237 -18.52 1.74 1.96
N GLU A 238 -18.69 3.06 2.07
CA GLU A 238 -17.79 4.02 1.43
C GLU A 238 -16.51 4.10 2.27
N ILE A 239 -15.40 3.64 1.70
CA ILE A 239 -14.16 3.39 2.45
C ILE A 239 -13.64 4.68 3.10
N GLU A 240 -13.63 5.78 2.36
CA GLU A 240 -13.05 7.06 2.83
C GLU A 240 -13.80 7.61 4.05
N ASP A 241 -15.14 7.52 4.06
CA ASP A 241 -16.01 7.94 5.16
C ASP A 241 -15.84 7.09 6.44
N CYS A 242 -15.11 5.98 6.32
CA CYS A 242 -14.90 5.01 7.39
C CYS A 242 -13.46 5.00 7.93
N LEU A 243 -12.56 5.86 7.44
CA LEU A 243 -11.16 5.87 7.88
C LEU A 243 -10.93 6.71 9.15
N ASP A 244 -11.63 7.82 9.31
CA ASP A 244 -11.48 8.76 10.43
C ASP A 244 -12.85 9.22 10.97
N PRO A 245 -13.17 9.01 12.26
CA PRO A 245 -12.39 8.28 13.26
C PRO A 245 -12.26 6.77 12.94
N PRO A 246 -11.19 6.10 13.41
CA PRO A 246 -11.01 4.67 13.19
C PRO A 246 -12.20 3.85 13.70
N ARG A 247 -12.63 2.88 12.89
CA ARG A 247 -13.73 1.95 13.24
C ARG A 247 -13.21 0.69 13.93
N SER A 248 -14.05 0.07 14.76
CA SER A 248 -13.72 -1.17 15.48
C SER A 248 -13.47 -2.35 14.55
N SER A 249 -12.80 -3.38 15.05
CA SER A 249 -12.67 -4.67 14.33
C SER A 249 -14.02 -5.32 14.02
N SER A 250 -15.01 -5.15 14.89
CA SER A 250 -16.39 -5.65 14.66
C SER A 250 -17.06 -4.95 13.47
N PHE A 251 -16.85 -3.65 13.30
CA PHE A 251 -17.33 -2.92 12.13
C PHE A 251 -16.72 -3.48 10.85
N TRP A 252 -15.38 -3.56 10.78
CA TRP A 252 -14.68 -4.04 9.57
C TRP A 252 -14.98 -5.52 9.28
N SER A 253 -15.24 -6.33 10.29
CA SER A 253 -15.64 -7.73 10.12
C SER A 253 -16.97 -7.89 9.39
N GLY A 254 -17.86 -6.91 9.51
CA GLY A 254 -19.13 -6.85 8.79
C GLY A 254 -19.09 -6.06 7.49
N ALA A 255 -17.99 -5.39 7.15
CA ALA A 255 -17.92 -4.50 5.99
C ALA A 255 -17.54 -5.22 4.70
N CYS A 256 -18.04 -4.72 3.56
CA CYS A 256 -17.59 -5.10 2.21
C CYS A 256 -17.53 -3.86 1.32
N LEU A 257 -16.82 -3.94 0.18
CA LEU A 257 -16.77 -2.84 -0.78
C LEU A 257 -18.09 -2.71 -1.55
N SER A 258 -18.65 -3.85 -1.97
CA SER A 258 -19.89 -3.86 -2.75
C SER A 258 -20.58 -5.21 -2.68
N LYS A 259 -21.88 -5.19 -2.39
CA LYS A 259 -22.75 -6.39 -2.45
C LYS A 259 -23.10 -6.82 -3.88
N ARG A 260 -22.91 -5.94 -4.87
CA ARG A 260 -23.24 -6.20 -6.29
C ARG A 260 -22.07 -6.78 -7.09
N HIS A 261 -20.89 -6.83 -6.48
CA HIS A 261 -19.67 -7.27 -7.16
C HIS A 261 -19.15 -8.57 -6.53
N PRO A 262 -18.42 -9.39 -7.28
CA PRO A 262 -17.84 -10.64 -6.79
C PRO A 262 -16.96 -10.49 -5.54
N THR A 263 -16.78 -11.58 -4.80
CA THR A 263 -15.93 -11.62 -3.60
C THR A 263 -14.43 -11.51 -3.91
N ASP A 264 -14.03 -11.79 -5.15
CA ASP A 264 -12.66 -11.63 -5.64
C ASP A 264 -12.38 -10.22 -6.18
N LEU A 265 -13.35 -9.29 -6.14
CA LEU A 265 -13.08 -7.89 -6.44
C LEU A 265 -12.05 -7.33 -5.46
N VAL A 266 -11.00 -6.72 -6.02
CA VAL A 266 -9.99 -5.94 -5.29
C VAL A 266 -9.97 -4.53 -5.86
N ALA A 267 -9.88 -3.54 -4.98
CA ALA A 267 -9.79 -2.14 -5.33
C ALA A 267 -8.51 -1.51 -4.79
N LEU A 268 -7.92 -0.63 -5.61
CA LEU A 268 -6.88 0.30 -5.19
C LEU A 268 -7.56 1.66 -5.02
N ILE A 269 -7.74 2.11 -3.79
CA ILE A 269 -8.50 3.31 -3.48
C ILE A 269 -7.52 4.44 -3.14
N GLY A 270 -7.51 5.47 -3.98
CA GLY A 270 -6.78 6.70 -3.76
C GLY A 270 -7.63 7.69 -2.98
N SER A 271 -7.32 7.95 -1.72
CA SER A 271 -7.94 9.06 -0.97
C SER A 271 -7.10 10.32 -1.10
N ALA A 272 -7.78 11.46 -1.29
CA ALA A 272 -7.18 12.78 -1.45
C ALA A 272 -6.55 13.33 -0.16
N GLY A 273 -6.89 12.77 1.01
CA GLY A 273 -6.48 13.30 2.30
C GLY A 273 -7.23 14.57 2.69
#